data_AF-A0A7C9M0A0-F1
#
_entry.id   AF-A0A7C9M0A0-F1
#
_cell.length_a   1.000
_cell.length_b   1.000
_cell.length_c   1.000
_cell.angle_alpha   90.00
_cell.angle_beta   90.00
_cell.angle_gamma   90.00
#
_symmetry.space_group_name_H-M   'P 1'
#
loop_
_entity.id
_entity.type
_entity.pdbx_description
1 polymer ?
#
loop_
_entity_poly.entity_id
_entity_poly.type
_entity_poly.pdbx_seq_one_letter_code
_entity_poly.pdbx_strand_id
1 'polypeptide(L)'
;MSLATAAPQRAPTVYALPESAHIELVQMRNHLQLMAQLTELGSGAIGPDARLRPEALGWWFSRLQRDIDAVISASSFCIELANAHAASCSHDT
;
A
#
# COMPACT_ATOMS: atom_id res chain seq x y z
N MET A 1 40.10 16.02 -11.72
CA MET A 1 38.78 16.27 -12.32
C MET A 1 38.01 14.97 -12.30
N SER A 2 37.13 14.79 -11.32
CA SER A 2 36.38 13.53 -11.16
C SER A 2 35.09 13.62 -11.95
N LEU A 3 34.98 12.84 -13.03
CA LEU A 3 33.72 12.62 -13.71
C LEU A 3 32.90 11.69 -12.81
N ALA A 4 32.08 12.26 -11.94
CA ALA A 4 31.01 11.52 -11.30
C ALA A 4 30.03 11.13 -12.39
N THR A 5 30.20 9.94 -12.95
CA THR A 5 29.23 9.30 -13.83
C THR A 5 27.95 9.14 -13.02
N ALA A 6 27.02 10.08 -13.17
CA ALA A 6 25.69 9.96 -12.61
C ALA A 6 25.10 8.67 -13.17
N ALA A 7 24.86 7.68 -12.30
CA ALA A 7 24.11 6.50 -12.68
C ALA A 7 22.78 6.99 -13.28
N PRO A 8 22.34 6.48 -14.44
CA PRO A 8 21.11 6.93 -15.05
C PRO A 8 19.97 6.75 -14.04
N GLN A 9 19.41 7.88 -13.58
CA GLN A 9 18.22 7.87 -12.74
C GLN A 9 17.11 7.22 -13.55
N ARG A 10 16.75 6.00 -13.18
CA ARG A 10 15.66 5.28 -13.83
C ARG A 10 14.38 6.08 -13.61
N ALA A 11 13.72 6.45 -14.71
CA ALA A 11 12.45 7.14 -14.64
C ALA A 11 11.47 6.33 -13.76
N PRO A 12 10.69 6.97 -12.88
CA PRO A 12 9.79 6.27 -11.99
C PRO A 12 8.74 5.50 -12.80
N THR A 13 8.51 4.22 -12.45
CA THR A 13 7.43 3.44 -13.04
C THR A 13 6.11 3.87 -12.40
N VAL A 14 5.19 4.40 -13.21
CA VAL A 14 3.84 4.78 -12.75
C VAL A 14 2.82 3.74 -13.19
N TYR A 15 2.00 3.31 -12.24
CA TYR A 15 0.92 2.36 -12.47
C TYR A 15 -0.42 3.09 -12.39
N ALA A 16 -1.29 2.82 -13.36
CA ALA A 16 -2.68 3.22 -13.29
C ALA A 16 -3.45 2.20 -12.44
N LEU A 17 -4.21 2.72 -11.49
CA LEU A 17 -5.14 1.97 -10.65
C LEU A 17 -6.56 2.40 -11.01
N PRO A 18 -7.47 1.48 -11.35
CA PRO A 18 -8.89 1.79 -11.45
C PRO A 18 -9.40 2.38 -10.13
N GLU A 19 -10.38 3.29 -10.20
CA GLU A 19 -10.95 3.95 -9.02
C GLU A 19 -11.47 2.93 -7.98
N SER A 20 -12.10 1.85 -8.44
CA SER A 20 -12.57 0.77 -7.56
C SER A 20 -11.44 0.13 -6.76
N ALA A 21 -10.30 -0.16 -7.40
CA ALA A 21 -9.12 -0.71 -6.74
C ALA A 21 -8.52 0.29 -5.74
N HIS A 22 -8.56 1.59 -6.05
CA HIS A 22 -8.14 2.62 -5.10
C HIS A 22 -9.04 2.67 -3.86
N ILE A 23 -10.36 2.57 -4.03
CA ILE A 23 -11.32 2.53 -2.91
C ILE A 23 -11.07 1.31 -2.03
N GLU A 24 -10.84 0.13 -2.62
CA GLU A 24 -10.52 -1.10 -1.89
C GLU A 24 -9.23 -0.95 -1.06
N LEU A 25 -8.19 -0.33 -1.63
CA LEU A 25 -6.95 -0.01 -0.89
C LEU A 25 -7.20 0.90 0.33
N VAL A 26 -8.05 1.91 0.18
CA VAL A 26 -8.39 2.83 1.28
C VAL A 26 -9.14 2.09 2.39
N GLN A 27 -10.12 1.24 2.03
CA GLN A 27 -10.85 0.42 3.00
C GLN A 27 -9.93 -0.54 3.73
N MET A 28 -9.03 -1.20 2.99
CA MET A 28 -8.02 -2.10 3.52
C MET A 28 -7.09 -1.39 4.52
N ARG A 29 -6.58 -0.19 4.18
CA ARG A 29 -5.77 0.63 5.08
C ARG A 29 -6.53 0.96 6.38
N ASN A 30 -7.78 1.38 6.27
CA ASN A 30 -8.59 1.74 7.45
C ASN A 30 -8.82 0.53 8.35
N HIS A 31 -9.09 -0.64 7.78
CA HIS A 31 -9.22 -1.86 8.58
C HIS A 31 -7.90 -2.27 9.25
N LEU A 32 -6.76 -2.14 8.57
CA LEU A 32 -5.45 -2.40 9.16
C LEU A 32 -5.16 -1.46 10.34
N GLN A 33 -5.54 -0.18 10.24
CA GLN A 33 -5.40 0.77 11.34
C GLN A 33 -6.26 0.39 12.55
N LEU A 34 -7.52 -0.01 12.32
CA LEU A 34 -8.40 -0.50 13.38
C LEU A 34 -7.85 -1.77 14.04
N MET A 35 -7.35 -2.71 13.24
CA MET A 35 -6.73 -3.93 13.76
C MET A 35 -5.46 -3.62 14.55
N ALA A 36 -4.60 -2.73 14.06
CA ALA A 36 -3.41 -2.27 14.78
C ALA A 36 -3.79 -1.71 16.15
N GLN A 37 -4.81 -0.85 16.23
CA GLN A 37 -5.34 -0.30 17.48
C GLN A 37 -5.89 -1.38 18.43
N LEU A 38 -6.56 -2.41 17.89
CA LEU A 38 -7.06 -3.53 18.69
C LEU A 38 -5.94 -4.47 19.16
N THR A 39 -4.81 -4.49 18.45
CA THR A 39 -3.63 -5.31 18.77
C THR A 39 -2.56 -4.57 19.58
N GLU A 40 -2.58 -3.23 19.63
CA GLU A 40 -1.76 -2.40 20.52
C GLU A 40 -2.20 -2.62 21.98
N LEU A 41 -1.68 -3.70 22.56
CA LEU A 41 -1.44 -4.00 23.98
C LEU A 41 -2.33 -3.31 25.05
N GLY A 42 -3.09 -4.14 25.77
CA GLY A 42 -2.99 -4.18 27.23
C GLY A 42 -3.62 -3.03 28.03
N SER A 43 -4.49 -2.22 27.42
CA SER A 43 -5.37 -1.34 28.19
C SER A 43 -6.25 -2.21 29.10
N GLY A 44 -6.10 -2.08 30.42
CA GLY A 44 -6.83 -2.86 31.45
C GLY A 44 -8.37 -2.72 31.41
N ALA A 45 -8.93 -2.16 30.35
CA ALA A 45 -10.36 -2.08 30.06
C ALA A 45 -10.87 -3.22 29.15
N ILE A 46 -9.98 -4.01 28.54
CA ILE A 46 -10.34 -5.07 27.59
C ILE A 46 -10.21 -6.43 28.29
N GLY A 47 -11.35 -7.03 28.65
CA GLY A 47 -11.40 -8.36 29.26
C GLY A 47 -10.70 -9.42 28.40
N PRO A 48 -10.27 -10.56 28.99
CA PRO A 48 -9.50 -11.61 28.31
C PRO A 48 -10.15 -12.14 27.01
N ASP A 49 -11.45 -11.93 26.80
CA ASP A 49 -12.22 -12.32 25.62
C ASP A 49 -12.04 -11.42 24.38
N ALA A 50 -11.44 -10.24 24.50
CA ALA A 50 -11.26 -9.33 23.36
C ALA A 50 -9.86 -9.40 22.73
N ARG A 51 -9.06 -10.40 23.13
CA ARG A 51 -7.89 -10.81 22.35
C ARG A 51 -8.35 -11.52 21.09
N LEU A 52 -8.01 -10.96 19.94
CA LEU A 52 -8.23 -11.61 18.65
C LEU A 52 -7.62 -13.02 18.68
N ARG A 53 -8.48 -14.03 18.51
CA ARG A 53 -8.05 -15.42 18.43
C ARG A 53 -7.05 -15.58 17.28
N PRO A 54 -5.98 -16.39 17.43
CA PRO A 54 -5.01 -16.62 16.36
C PRO A 54 -5.65 -17.07 15.04
N GLU A 55 -6.74 -17.83 15.11
CA GLU A 55 -7.50 -18.25 13.92
C GLU A 55 -8.15 -17.05 13.20
N ALA A 56 -8.66 -16.07 13.94
CA ALA A 56 -9.26 -14.86 13.38
C ALA A 56 -8.21 -14.00 12.69
N LEU A 57 -7.00 -13.89 13.26
CA LEU A 57 -5.86 -13.21 12.64
C LEU A 57 -5.42 -13.90 11.35
N GLY A 58 -5.34 -15.24 11.34
CA GLY A 58 -4.98 -16.01 10.14
C GLY A 58 -5.97 -15.81 8.99
N TRP A 59 -7.28 -15.82 9.29
CA TRP A 59 -8.30 -15.47 8.29
C TRP A 59 -8.15 -14.04 7.80
N TRP A 60 -7.86 -13.10 8.71
CA TRP A 60 -7.70 -11.68 8.39
C TRP A 60 -6.53 -11.43 7.44
N PHE A 61 -5.35 -11.99 7.73
CA PHE A 61 -4.19 -11.92 6.84
C PHE A 61 -4.45 -12.57 5.48
N SER A 62 -5.17 -13.69 5.45
CA SER A 62 -5.56 -14.36 4.19
C SER A 62 -6.50 -13.50 3.35
N ARG A 63 -7.42 -12.75 3.99
CA ARG A 63 -8.29 -11.80 3.30
C ARG A 63 -7.49 -10.60 2.77
N LEU A 64 -6.63 -10.03 3.61
CA LEU A 64 -5.74 -8.94 3.24
C LEU A 64 -4.89 -9.28 2.01
N GLN A 65 -4.31 -10.48 1.98
CA GLN A 65 -3.53 -10.95 0.85
C GLN A 65 -4.36 -10.97 -0.45
N ARG A 66 -5.58 -11.50 -0.41
CA ARG A 66 -6.47 -11.55 -1.59
C ARG A 66 -6.85 -10.16 -2.09
N ASP A 67 -7.11 -9.23 -1.18
CA ASP A 67 -7.47 -7.86 -1.53
C ASP A 67 -6.25 -7.16 -2.20
N ILE A 68 -5.03 -7.39 -1.71
CA ILE A 68 -3.78 -6.92 -2.35
C ILE A 68 -3.60 -7.54 -3.74
N ASP A 69 -3.77 -8.86 -3.87
CA ASP A 69 -3.65 -9.57 -5.14
C ASP A 69 -4.64 -9.04 -6.18
N ALA A 70 -5.87 -8.74 -5.78
CA ALA A 70 -6.89 -8.14 -6.64
C ALA A 70 -6.46 -6.76 -7.14
N VAL A 71 -5.96 -5.90 -6.26
CA VAL A 71 -5.45 -4.57 -6.63
C VAL A 71 -4.27 -4.67 -7.60
N ILE A 72 -3.32 -5.58 -7.34
CA ILE A 72 -2.17 -5.80 -8.22
C ILE A 72 -2.64 -6.27 -9.59
N SER A 73 -3.60 -7.21 -9.64
CA SER A 73 -4.15 -7.71 -10.91
C SER A 73 -4.89 -6.63 -11.72
N ALA A 74 -5.50 -5.67 -11.04
CA ALA A 74 -6.20 -4.55 -11.67
C ALA A 74 -5.26 -3.40 -12.05
N SER A 75 -4.05 -3.36 -11.49
CA SER A 75 -3.05 -2.35 -11.81
C SER A 75 -2.45 -2.59 -13.19
N SER A 76 -2.31 -1.52 -13.96
CA SER A 76 -1.75 -1.57 -15.32
C SER A 76 -0.64 -0.55 -15.46
N PHE A 77 0.40 -0.88 -16.23
CA PHE A 77 1.45 0.07 -16.54
C PHE A 77 0.92 1.14 -17.50
N CYS A 78 1.09 2.41 -17.15
CA CYS A 78 0.67 3.53 -17.98
C CYS A 78 1.88 4.41 -18.33
N ILE A 79 2.34 4.29 -19.58
CA ILE A 79 3.47 5.06 -20.12
C ILE A 79 3.18 6.57 -20.08
N GLU A 80 1.94 6.98 -20.34
CA GLU A 80 1.56 8.39 -20.37
C GLU A 80 1.66 9.02 -18.99
N LEU A 81 1.16 8.33 -17.95
CA LEU A 81 1.32 8.76 -16.56
C LEU A 81 2.79 8.73 -16.11
N ALA A 82 3.58 7.76 -16.57
CA ALA A 82 5.02 7.71 -16.27
C ALA A 82 5.77 8.91 -16.88
N ASN A 83 5.45 9.26 -18.13
CA ASN A 83 6.02 10.42 -18.81
C ASN A 83 5.58 11.75 -18.16
N ALA A 84 4.30 11.87 -17.80
CA ALA A 84 3.78 13.05 -17.10
C ALA A 84 4.43 13.23 -15.71
N HIS A 85 4.61 12.15 -14.96
CA HIS A 85 5.27 12.20 -13.66
C HIS A 85 6.75 12.62 -13.80
N ALA A 86 7.48 12.06 -14.77
CA ALA A 86 8.85 12.46 -15.08
C ALA A 86 8.95 13.96 -15.42
N ALA A 87 7.99 14.49 -16.18
CA ALA A 87 7.92 15.92 -16.50
C ALA A 87 7.60 16.78 -15.27
N SER A 88 6.73 16.33 -14.37
CA SER A 88 6.42 17.06 -13.13
C SER A 88 7.61 17.14 -12.15
N CYS A 89 8.39 16.06 -12.01
CA CYS A 89 9.58 16.06 -11.16
C CYS A 89 10.73 16.93 -11.70
N SER A 90 10.76 17.23 -13.00
CA SER A 90 11.77 18.11 -13.60
C SER A 90 11.53 19.62 -13.36
N HIS A 91 10.39 19.99 -12.77
CA HIS A 91 10.01 21.39 -12.55
C HIS A 91 10.29 21.88 -11.10
N ASP A 92 10.66 20.98 -10.19
CA ASP A 92 10.92 21.23 -8.76
C ASP A 92 12.42 21.29 -8.40
N THR A 93 13.31 21.41 -9.39
CA THR A 93 14.77 21.63 -9.23
C THR A 93 15.21 22.91 -9.91
#